data_AF-A0A699ZZJ9-F1
#
_entry.id   AF-A0A699ZZJ9-F1
#
_cell.length_a   1.000
_cell.length_b   1.000
_cell.length_c   1.000
_cell.angle_alpha   90.00
_cell.angle_beta   90.00
_cell.angle_gamma   90.00
#
_symmetry.space_group_name_H-M   'P 1'
#
loop_
_entity.id
_entity.type
_entity.pdbx_description
1 polymer ?
#
loop_
_entity_poly.entity_id
_entity_poly.type
_entity_poly.pdbx_seq_one_letter_code
_entity_poly.pdbx_strand_id
1 'polypeptide(L)'
;EVQGHALLLAVAQLLEQRPVWTPLMLEQAVRDARGQAGLTLQPALAKLAYMMKTGPWRGCLIRKGYDPRLTPSSKRYQAITYTLPDDW
;
A
#
# COMPACT_ATOMS: atom_id res chain seq x y z
N GLU A 1 -6.19 2.02 -22.91
CA GLU A 1 -5.90 0.79 -22.13
C GLU A 1 -4.43 0.61 -21.73
N VAL A 2 -3.45 1.02 -22.56
CA VAL A 2 -2.00 0.80 -22.33
C VAL A 2 -1.46 1.43 -21.03
N GLN A 3 -1.87 2.65 -20.66
CA GLN A 3 -1.42 3.32 -19.43
C GLN A 3 -1.87 2.64 -18.14
N GLY A 4 -3.05 2.01 -18.14
CA GLY A 4 -3.57 1.28 -16.98
C GLY A 4 -2.81 -0.03 -16.73
N HIS A 5 -2.41 -0.71 -17.80
CA HIS A 5 -1.58 -1.91 -17.70
C HIS A 5 -0.19 -1.60 -17.13
N ALA A 6 0.45 -0.52 -17.60
CA ALA A 6 1.74 -0.07 -17.06
C ALA A 6 1.65 0.29 -15.56
N LEU A 7 0.56 0.94 -15.13
CA LEU A 7 0.34 1.22 -13.71
C LEU A 7 0.21 -0.06 -12.89
N LEU A 8 -0.55 -1.03 -13.40
CA LEU A 8 -0.76 -2.31 -12.73
C LEU A 8 0.56 -3.05 -12.51
N LEU A 9 1.43 -3.09 -13.52
CA LEU A 9 2.75 -3.72 -13.41
C LEU A 9 3.65 -3.00 -12.41
N ALA A 10 3.69 -1.67 -12.43
CA ALA A 10 4.48 -0.90 -11.47
C ALA A 10 4.04 -1.15 -10.02
N VAL A 11 2.71 -1.14 -9.77
CA VAL A 11 2.16 -1.44 -8.43
C VAL A 11 2.46 -2.89 -8.04
N ALA A 12 2.38 -3.84 -8.97
CA ALA A 12 2.71 -5.24 -8.70
C ALA A 12 4.18 -5.41 -8.25
N GLN A 13 5.12 -4.77 -8.96
CA GLN A 13 6.55 -4.80 -8.60
C GLN A 13 6.81 -4.19 -7.21
N LEU A 14 6.17 -3.07 -6.88
CA LEU A 14 6.28 -2.46 -5.55
C LEU A 14 5.73 -3.38 -4.43
N LEU A 15 4.62 -4.06 -4.71
CA LEU A 15 4.00 -5.02 -3.78
C LEU A 15 4.81 -6.31 -3.61
N GLU A 16 5.59 -6.72 -4.62
CA GLU A 16 6.53 -7.84 -4.51
C GLU A 16 7.73 -7.49 -3.63
N GLN A 17 8.30 -6.30 -3.82
CA GLN A 17 9.42 -5.81 -3.00
C GLN A 17 9.02 -5.60 -1.54
N ARG A 18 7.80 -5.10 -1.31
CA ARG A 18 7.24 -4.89 0.03
C ARG A 18 5.76 -5.26 0.01
N PRO A 19 5.31 -6.28 0.76
CA PRO A 19 3.94 -6.76 0.67
C PRO A 19 2.90 -5.89 1.41
N VAL A 20 3.34 -4.92 2.22
CA VAL A 20 2.45 -4.11 3.07
C VAL A 20 2.85 -2.63 2.99
N TRP A 21 1.90 -1.77 2.64
CA TRP A 21 2.10 -0.33 2.47
C TRP A 21 1.04 0.48 3.20
N THR A 22 1.35 1.71 3.61
CA THR A 22 0.29 2.70 3.86
C THR A 22 -0.13 3.34 2.52
N PRO A 23 -1.36 3.88 2.40
CA PRO A 23 -1.81 4.50 1.15
C PRO A 23 -0.86 5.60 0.66
N LEU A 24 -0.42 6.47 1.57
CA LEU A 24 0.51 7.57 1.25
C LEU A 24 1.87 7.06 0.78
N MET A 25 2.45 6.05 1.45
CA MET A 25 3.75 5.52 1.05
C MET A 25 3.70 4.86 -0.32
N LEU A 26 2.63 4.13 -0.63
CA LEU A 26 2.48 3.50 -1.95
C LEU A 26 2.28 4.55 -3.04
N GLU A 27 1.48 5.58 -2.77
CA GLU A 27 1.30 6.68 -3.72
C GLU A 27 2.62 7.38 -4.03
N GLN A 28 3.40 7.69 -2.99
CA GLN A 28 4.73 8.28 -3.16
C GLN A 28 5.66 7.34 -3.95
N ALA A 29 5.70 6.06 -3.63
CA ALA A 29 6.54 5.10 -4.34
C ALA A 29 6.16 4.95 -5.82
N VAL A 30 4.86 4.96 -6.14
CA VAL A 30 4.40 4.95 -7.54
C VAL A 30 4.79 6.24 -8.26
N ARG A 31 4.65 7.38 -7.59
CA ARG A 31 5.05 8.68 -8.12
C ARG A 31 6.54 8.72 -8.45
N ASP A 32 7.37 8.23 -7.53
CA ASP A 32 8.83 8.18 -7.70
C ASP A 32 9.22 7.22 -8.84
N ALA A 33 8.55 6.06 -8.94
CA ALA A 33 8.82 5.08 -9.99
C ALA A 33 8.36 5.53 -11.40
N ARG A 34 7.35 6.39 -11.49
CA ARG A 34 6.72 6.76 -12.78
C ARG A 34 6.90 8.23 -13.18
N GLY A 35 7.36 9.09 -12.28
CA GLY A 35 7.46 10.53 -12.52
C GLY A 35 6.11 11.22 -12.73
N GLN A 36 5.02 10.66 -12.21
CA GLN A 36 3.65 11.15 -12.45
C GLN A 36 2.90 11.37 -11.13
N ALA A 37 2.43 12.59 -10.92
CA ALA A 37 1.55 12.95 -9.79
C ALA A 37 0.07 12.72 -10.15
N GLY A 38 -0.78 12.53 -9.13
CA GLY A 38 -2.23 12.46 -9.31
C GLY A 38 -2.77 11.20 -10.00
N LEU A 39 -2.02 10.09 -9.98
CA LEU A 39 -2.46 8.82 -10.55
C LEU A 39 -3.55 8.15 -9.70
N THR A 40 -4.68 7.79 -10.33
CA THR A 40 -5.72 6.99 -9.69
C THR A 40 -5.26 5.55 -9.52
N LEU A 41 -4.91 5.15 -8.28
CA LEU A 41 -4.41 3.81 -7.98
C LEU A 41 -5.52 2.76 -7.77
N GLN A 42 -6.74 3.20 -7.50
CA GLN A 42 -7.87 2.35 -7.10
C GLN A 42 -8.10 1.15 -8.03
N PRO A 43 -8.07 1.28 -9.38
CA PRO A 43 -8.24 0.13 -10.27
C PRO A 43 -7.14 -0.92 -10.12
N ALA A 44 -5.89 -0.50 -9.88
CA ALA A 44 -4.77 -1.41 -9.66
C ALA A 44 -4.85 -2.06 -8.27
N LEU A 45 -5.17 -1.28 -7.25
CA LEU A 45 -5.33 -1.77 -5.88
C LEU A 45 -6.46 -2.78 -5.76
N ALA A 46 -7.61 -2.55 -6.39
CA ALA A 46 -8.72 -3.49 -6.42
C ALA A 46 -8.31 -4.87 -6.97
N LYS A 47 -7.32 -4.92 -7.88
CA LYS A 47 -6.79 -6.15 -8.46
C LYS A 47 -5.70 -6.78 -7.59
N LEU A 48 -4.78 -5.99 -7.05
CA LEU A 48 -3.52 -6.48 -6.47
C LEU A 48 -3.45 -6.48 -4.95
N ALA A 49 -4.30 -5.71 -4.27
CA ALA A 49 -4.21 -5.50 -2.83
C ALA A 49 -5.59 -5.57 -2.14
N TYR A 50 -5.55 -5.67 -0.81
CA TYR A 50 -6.70 -5.48 0.07
C TYR A 50 -6.31 -4.59 1.25
N MET A 51 -7.28 -4.00 1.93
CA MET A 51 -7.04 -3.15 3.10
C MET A 51 -7.54 -3.80 4.38
N MET A 52 -6.71 -3.84 5.42
CA MET A 52 -7.15 -4.26 6.75
C MET A 52 -7.87 -3.12 7.47
N LYS A 53 -9.10 -3.39 7.93
CA LYS A 53 -9.93 -2.40 8.64
C LYS A 53 -9.55 -2.23 10.11
N THR A 54 -8.91 -3.22 10.72
CA THR A 54 -8.59 -3.25 12.15
C THR A 54 -7.27 -3.97 12.40
N GLY A 55 -6.79 -3.91 13.65
CA GLY A 55 -5.58 -4.60 14.10
C GLY A 55 -4.28 -3.85 13.78
N PRO A 56 -3.12 -4.51 13.95
CA PRO A 56 -1.81 -3.87 13.85
C PRO A 56 -1.44 -3.33 12.46
N TRP A 57 -2.16 -3.76 11.42
CA TRP A 57 -1.98 -3.29 10.04
C TRP A 57 -3.20 -2.50 9.55
N ARG A 58 -3.96 -1.90 10.47
CA ARG A 58 -5.14 -1.09 10.16
C ARG A 58 -4.78 0.01 9.14
N GLY A 59 -5.58 0.10 8.08
CA GLY A 59 -5.42 1.08 7.01
C GLY A 59 -4.29 0.77 6.02
N CYS A 60 -3.55 -0.32 6.21
CA CYS A 60 -2.52 -0.74 5.26
C CYS A 60 -3.12 -1.43 4.03
N LEU A 61 -2.54 -1.14 2.88
CA LEU A 61 -2.71 -1.88 1.63
C LEU A 61 -1.76 -3.08 1.64
N ILE A 62 -2.32 -4.28 1.53
CA ILE A 62 -1.59 -5.55 1.62
C ILE A 62 -1.74 -6.29 0.30
N ARG A 63 -0.63 -6.81 -0.24
CA ARG A 63 -0.63 -7.64 -1.45
C ARG A 63 -1.57 -8.83 -1.29
N LYS A 64 -2.43 -9.08 -2.27
CA LYS A 64 -3.31 -10.26 -2.27
C LYS A 64 -2.49 -11.55 -2.21
N GLY A 65 -3.01 -12.52 -1.45
CA GLY A 65 -2.32 -13.79 -1.17
C GLY A 65 -1.24 -13.70 -0.10
N TYR A 66 -0.98 -12.52 0.47
CA TYR A 66 -0.10 -12.33 1.63
C TYR A 66 -0.93 -12.06 2.88
N ASP A 67 -0.69 -12.82 3.96
CA ASP A 67 -1.24 -12.55 5.29
C ASP A 67 -0.10 -12.19 6.26
N PRO A 68 0.01 -10.92 6.70
CA PRO A 68 1.09 -10.49 7.58
C PRO A 68 1.06 -11.13 8.96
N ARG A 69 -0.07 -11.76 9.35
CA ARG A 69 -0.23 -12.41 10.66
C ARG A 69 0.49 -13.76 10.72
N LEU A 70 0.70 -14.41 9.58
CA LEU A 70 1.32 -15.73 9.49
C LEU A 70 2.85 -15.67 9.58
N THR A 71 3.44 -14.52 9.28
CA THR A 71 4.91 -14.37 9.20
C THR A 71 5.41 -13.36 10.24
N PRO A 72 6.17 -13.78 11.27
CA PRO A 72 6.67 -12.89 12.32
C PRO A 72 7.51 -11.71 11.81
N SER A 73 8.21 -11.86 10.68
CA SER A 73 8.99 -10.77 10.07
C SER A 73 8.12 -9.61 9.57
N SER A 74 6.81 -9.81 9.38
CA SER A 74 5.86 -8.76 8.98
C SER A 74 5.59 -7.73 10.06
N LYS A 75 5.98 -7.99 11.32
CA LYS A 75 5.79 -7.05 12.44
C LYS A 75 6.38 -5.67 12.14
N ARG A 76 7.47 -5.61 11.38
CA ARG A 76 8.10 -4.35 10.94
C ARG A 76 7.21 -3.46 10.07
N TYR A 77 6.12 -3.98 9.52
CA TYR A 77 5.19 -3.25 8.67
C TYR A 77 3.91 -2.80 9.38
N GLN A 78 3.82 -3.01 10.70
CA GLN A 78 2.66 -2.55 11.46
C GLN A 78 2.53 -1.04 11.39
N ALA A 79 1.29 -0.56 11.36
CA ALA A 79 0.96 0.85 11.33
C ALA A 79 0.62 1.34 12.74
N ILE A 80 1.28 2.42 13.14
CA ILE A 80 1.00 3.14 14.39
C ILE A 80 0.41 4.49 14.00
N THR A 81 -0.75 4.81 14.56
CA THR A 81 -1.40 6.11 14.38
C THR A 81 -1.24 6.90 15.67
N TYR A 82 -0.74 8.12 15.56
CA TYR A 82 -0.72 9.09 16.65
C TYR A 82 -1.79 10.14 16.34
N THR A 83 -2.63 10.43 17.32
CA THR A 83 -3.57 11.56 17.28
C THR A 83 -3.06 12.58 18.27
N LEU A 84 -2.83 13.80 17.82
CA LEU A 84 -2.46 14.90 18.70
C LEU A 84 -3.73 15.51 19.31
N PRO A 85 -3.66 16.03 20.54
CA PRO A 85 -4.74 16.86 21.08
C PRO A 85 -4.98 18.07 20.18
N ASP A 86 -6.23 18.53 20.11
CA ASP A 86 -6.60 19.70 19.30
C ASP A 86 -6.04 21.02 19.90
N ASP A 87 -5.62 20.99 21.16
CA ASP A 87 -5.18 22.11 21.99
C ASP A 87 -3.66 22.16 22.22
N TRP A 88 -2.87 21.54 21.33
CA TRP A 88 -1.41 21.68 21.33
C TRP A 88 -0.93 23.11 21.07
#